data_AF-A0A927LJE9-F1
#
_entry.id   AF-A0A927LJE9-F1
#
_cell.length_a   1.000
_cell.length_b   1.000
_cell.length_c   1.000
_cell.angle_alpha   90.00
_cell.angle_beta   90.00
_cell.angle_gamma   90.00
#
_symmetry.space_group_name_H-M   'P 1'
#
loop_
_entity.id
_entity.type
_entity.pdbx_description
1 polymer ?
#
loop_
_entity_poly.entity_id
_entity_poly.type
_entity_poly.pdbx_seq_one_letter_code
_entity_poly.pdbx_strand_id
1 'polypeptide(L)'
;MILIYCLAIAAILYFIYKINVYLALGIDTYAINLFPRKELPHEFDDYKNLSEINDLGNYAISLFAKDEKDYLTRYVQIIEISKENTILKAITKTERFDNGGGNSGDNFSNTVFKFDTFGNILDTINYKTSSSNQSEFGNTVLLNKQIVNKELLYYQTWPTDGDKVKKDFIPLNKDFSWNTEEISKYYYNTIVPNSAYLEHFSVWRDSTIHYTKRQSVLFLLDNKWYILYGVSNEITDAIRKRSVDDDKKIKYENLFTDIPSKNIVFKYFHKLEYCSNMAGKTQSNSPYTYYYWNGNAYLDIIFNGETLKVKQEDISLDDYDTKEPSIYDKIEDKRIKMETDAKKKYSFYTHANLKFAFISDDEHNLYLIKNKK
;
A
#
# COMPACT_ATOMS: atom_id res chain seq x y z
N MET A 1 -36.88 66.00 -17.62
CA MET A 1 -37.39 64.61 -17.62
C MET A 1 -36.56 63.71 -18.54
N ILE A 2 -36.40 64.04 -19.82
CA ILE A 2 -35.59 63.27 -20.80
C ILE A 2 -34.15 63.02 -20.35
N LEU A 3 -33.49 64.03 -19.77
CA LEU A 3 -32.10 63.92 -19.29
C LEU A 3 -31.90 62.85 -18.20
N ILE A 4 -32.90 62.66 -17.32
CA ILE A 4 -32.84 61.68 -16.22
C ILE A 4 -32.93 60.26 -16.78
N TYR A 5 -33.77 60.04 -17.79
CA TYR A 5 -33.87 58.76 -18.48
C TYR A 5 -32.59 58.42 -19.25
N CYS A 6 -31.96 59.40 -19.91
CA CYS A 6 -30.68 59.19 -20.59
C CYS A 6 -29.56 58.81 -19.60
N LEU A 7 -29.50 59.45 -18.43
CA LEU A 7 -28.52 59.13 -17.39
C LEU A 7 -28.76 57.75 -16.77
N ALA A 8 -30.01 57.36 -16.55
CA ALA A 8 -30.35 56.02 -16.05
C ALA A 8 -29.97 54.91 -17.05
N ILE A 9 -30.25 55.12 -18.35
CA ILE A 9 -29.88 54.17 -19.40
C ILE A 9 -28.36 54.05 -19.53
N ALA A 10 -27.63 55.18 -19.48
CA ALA A 10 -26.17 55.17 -19.52
C ALA A 10 -25.56 54.43 -18.32
N ALA A 11 -26.11 54.61 -17.12
CA ALA A 11 -25.68 53.89 -15.92
C ALA A 11 -25.92 52.38 -16.03
N ILE A 12 -27.09 51.96 -16.54
CA ILE A 12 -27.42 50.55 -16.76
C ILE A 12 -26.47 49.93 -17.79
N LEU A 13 -26.24 50.60 -18.92
CA LEU A 13 -25.33 50.12 -19.96
C LEU A 13 -23.88 50.05 -19.47
N TYR A 14 -23.44 51.00 -18.65
CA TYR A 14 -22.12 50.95 -18.01
C TYR A 14 -21.99 49.77 -17.05
N PHE A 15 -23.04 49.47 -16.29
CA PHE A 15 -23.07 48.32 -15.38
C PHE A 15 -23.03 46.99 -16.15
N ILE A 16 -23.81 46.87 -17.22
CA ILE A 16 -23.80 45.71 -18.13
C ILE A 16 -22.43 45.56 -18.80
N TYR A 17 -21.82 46.65 -19.26
CA TYR A 17 -20.47 46.63 -19.83
C TYR A 17 -19.43 46.18 -18.81
N LYS A 18 -19.48 46.71 -17.58
CA LYS A 18 -18.59 46.28 -16.49
C LYS A 18 -18.76 44.80 -16.19
N ILE A 19 -20.00 44.30 -16.05
CA ILE A 19 -20.28 42.87 -15.85
C ILE A 19 -19.70 42.05 -17.00
N ASN A 20 -19.92 42.43 -18.26
CA ASN A 20 -19.39 41.70 -19.42
C ASN A 20 -17.85 41.74 -19.49
N VAL A 21 -17.21 42.85 -19.13
CA VAL A 21 -15.74 42.94 -19.03
C VAL A 21 -15.21 42.09 -17.88
N TYR A 22 -15.87 42.09 -16.72
CA TYR A 22 -15.53 41.22 -15.60
C TYR A 22 -15.67 39.74 -15.96
N LEU A 23 -16.72 39.36 -16.70
CA LEU A 23 -16.94 38.01 -17.22
C LEU A 23 -15.90 37.62 -18.28
N ALA A 24 -15.52 38.55 -19.18
CA ALA A 24 -14.54 38.29 -20.23
C ALA A 24 -13.08 38.22 -19.73
N LEU A 25 -12.80 38.73 -18.53
CA LEU A 25 -11.46 38.75 -17.91
C LEU A 25 -11.18 37.54 -16.99
N GLY A 26 -12.04 36.52 -16.95
CA GLY A 26 -11.80 35.31 -16.14
C GLY A 26 -11.94 35.52 -14.63
N ILE A 27 -12.50 36.66 -14.18
CA ILE A 27 -12.79 36.93 -12.75
C ILE A 27 -13.96 36.06 -12.25
N ASP A 28 -14.68 35.41 -13.17
CA ASP A 28 -15.74 34.46 -12.91
C ASP A 28 -15.27 33.26 -12.10
N THR A 29 -14.13 32.66 -12.41
CA THR A 29 -13.61 31.45 -11.74
C THR A 29 -13.31 31.68 -10.27
N TYR A 30 -12.62 32.78 -9.93
CA TYR A 30 -12.35 33.13 -8.53
C TYR A 30 -13.64 33.39 -7.72
N ALA A 31 -14.60 34.13 -8.29
CA ALA A 31 -15.88 34.40 -7.63
C ALA A 31 -16.81 33.18 -7.56
N ILE A 32 -16.80 32.32 -8.58
CA ILE A 32 -17.53 31.05 -8.60
C ILE A 32 -16.95 30.08 -7.55
N ASN A 33 -15.63 30.09 -7.31
CA ASN A 33 -14.99 29.31 -6.25
C ASN A 33 -15.24 29.86 -4.84
N LEU A 34 -15.64 31.14 -4.69
CA LEU A 34 -16.12 31.66 -3.41
C LEU A 34 -17.53 31.13 -3.07
N PHE A 35 -18.28 30.66 -4.07
CA PHE A 35 -19.64 30.14 -3.91
C PHE A 35 -19.81 28.78 -4.62
N PRO A 36 -19.05 27.73 -4.23
CA PRO A 36 -19.25 26.40 -4.80
C PRO A 36 -20.70 25.97 -4.57
N ARG A 37 -21.28 25.24 -5.52
CA ARG A 37 -22.56 24.55 -5.29
C ARG A 37 -22.32 23.51 -4.20
N LYS A 38 -22.71 23.84 -2.96
CA LYS A 38 -22.63 22.98 -1.77
C LYS A 38 -23.77 21.96 -1.69
N GLU A 39 -24.75 22.08 -2.57
CA GLU A 39 -25.87 21.14 -2.63
C GLU A 39 -25.42 19.90 -3.42
N LEU A 40 -25.53 18.74 -2.76
CA LEU A 40 -25.29 17.46 -3.39
C LEU A 40 -26.41 17.18 -4.41
N PRO A 41 -26.09 16.79 -5.66
CA PRO A 41 -27.11 16.34 -6.58
C PRO A 41 -27.84 15.10 -6.05
N HIS A 42 -29.17 15.09 -6.16
CA HIS A 42 -30.03 14.02 -5.61
C HIS A 42 -29.68 12.60 -6.06
N GLU A 43 -29.06 12.44 -7.23
CA GLU A 43 -28.62 11.14 -7.74
C GLU A 43 -27.50 10.48 -6.90
N PHE A 44 -26.88 11.24 -5.98
CA PHE A 44 -25.85 10.77 -5.05
C PHE A 44 -26.34 10.63 -3.61
N ASP A 45 -27.63 10.89 -3.33
CA ASP A 45 -28.20 10.84 -1.97
C ASP A 45 -28.14 9.43 -1.34
N ASP A 46 -28.05 8.38 -2.16
CA ASP A 46 -28.03 6.98 -1.71
C ASP A 46 -26.63 6.39 -1.50
N TYR A 47 -25.57 7.17 -1.76
CA TYR A 47 -24.19 6.75 -1.52
C TYR A 47 -23.86 6.84 -0.03
N LYS A 48 -23.16 5.84 0.48
CA LYS A 48 -22.83 5.71 1.90
C LYS A 48 -21.36 5.44 2.12
N ASN A 49 -20.86 5.75 3.31
CA ASN A 49 -19.52 5.31 3.71
C ASN A 49 -19.44 3.79 3.69
N LEU A 50 -18.30 3.21 3.33
CA LEU A 50 -18.17 1.75 3.20
C LEU A 50 -18.50 1.03 4.53
N SER A 51 -18.15 1.64 5.66
CA SER A 51 -18.44 1.15 7.01
C SER A 51 -19.95 1.04 7.32
N GLU A 52 -20.81 1.73 6.57
CA GLU A 52 -22.26 1.71 6.75
C GLU A 52 -22.96 0.67 5.86
N ILE A 53 -22.22 0.01 4.97
CA ILE A 53 -22.78 -0.93 4.00
C ILE A 53 -22.43 -2.36 4.41
N ASN A 54 -23.44 -3.11 4.83
CA ASN A 54 -23.29 -4.51 5.26
C ASN A 54 -23.64 -5.51 4.15
N ASP A 55 -24.27 -5.06 3.07
CA ASP A 55 -24.88 -5.91 2.07
C ASP A 55 -24.77 -5.32 0.67
N LEU A 56 -24.52 -6.18 -0.31
CA LEU A 56 -24.60 -5.90 -1.74
C LEU A 56 -25.35 -7.06 -2.39
N GLY A 57 -26.67 -6.91 -2.56
CA GLY A 57 -27.56 -7.96 -3.05
C GLY A 57 -27.38 -9.30 -2.33
N ASN A 58 -26.82 -10.29 -3.03
CA ASN A 58 -26.56 -11.64 -2.49
C ASN A 58 -25.24 -11.78 -1.72
N TYR A 59 -24.48 -10.70 -1.58
CA TYR A 59 -23.19 -10.65 -0.92
C TYR A 59 -23.29 -9.93 0.42
N ALA A 60 -22.63 -10.48 1.43
CA ALA A 60 -22.36 -9.80 2.68
C ALA A 60 -21.04 -9.03 2.55
N ILE A 61 -21.02 -7.83 3.12
CA ILE A 61 -19.82 -7.01 3.29
C ILE A 61 -19.54 -6.98 4.79
N SER A 62 -18.37 -7.45 5.19
CA SER A 62 -17.97 -7.50 6.59
C SER A 62 -16.57 -6.96 6.77
N LEU A 63 -16.35 -6.19 7.84
CA LEU A 63 -15.02 -5.80 8.27
C LEU A 63 -14.21 -7.06 8.61
N PHE A 64 -13.13 -7.29 7.87
CA PHE A 64 -12.27 -8.45 8.03
C PHE A 64 -11.09 -8.17 8.94
N ALA A 65 -10.45 -7.01 8.77
CA ALA A 65 -9.36 -6.59 9.62
C ALA A 65 -9.38 -5.07 9.80
N LYS A 66 -8.95 -4.61 10.98
CA LYS A 66 -8.86 -3.20 11.36
C LYS A 66 -7.55 -2.95 12.10
N ASP A 67 -6.89 -1.84 11.81
CA ASP A 67 -5.80 -1.31 12.65
C ASP A 67 -6.29 -0.11 13.46
N GLU A 68 -5.99 -0.13 14.75
CA GLU A 68 -6.32 0.95 15.68
C GLU A 68 -5.24 2.03 15.71
N LYS A 69 -4.07 1.79 15.09
CA LYS A 69 -2.85 2.62 15.20
C LYS A 69 -2.22 2.98 13.84
N ASP A 70 -3.07 3.16 12.83
CA ASP A 70 -2.80 3.89 11.58
C ASP A 70 -2.15 3.17 10.35
N TYR A 71 -2.06 1.83 10.24
CA TYR A 71 -1.28 1.23 9.12
C TYR A 71 -1.76 -0.08 8.47
N LEU A 72 -2.92 -0.65 8.81
CA LEU A 72 -3.31 -2.00 8.35
C LEU A 72 -3.10 -2.24 6.84
N THR A 73 -3.70 -1.39 5.98
CA THR A 73 -3.91 -1.73 4.57
C THR A 73 -2.75 -1.32 3.67
N ARG A 74 -1.90 -0.37 4.11
CA ARG A 74 -0.57 -0.15 3.52
C ARG A 74 0.34 -1.37 3.58
N TYR A 75 0.01 -2.35 4.42
CA TYR A 75 0.80 -3.57 4.58
C TYR A 75 -0.01 -4.86 4.45
N VAL A 76 -1.16 -4.80 3.77
CA VAL A 76 -1.82 -6.03 3.31
C VAL A 76 -1.14 -6.50 2.02
N GLN A 77 -0.74 -7.77 1.97
CA GLN A 77 -0.09 -8.40 0.83
C GLN A 77 -0.88 -9.63 0.36
N ILE A 78 -1.16 -9.70 -0.95
CA ILE A 78 -1.68 -10.93 -1.57
C ILE A 78 -0.49 -11.81 -1.97
N ILE A 79 -0.29 -12.92 -1.28
CA ILE A 79 0.90 -13.77 -1.43
C ILE A 79 0.72 -14.81 -2.53
N GLU A 80 -0.48 -15.39 -2.62
CA GLU A 80 -0.78 -16.45 -3.57
C GLU A 80 -2.26 -16.49 -3.92
N ILE A 81 -2.52 -16.81 -5.19
CA ILE A 81 -3.80 -17.27 -5.67
C ILE A 81 -3.57 -18.60 -6.36
N SER A 82 -4.21 -19.66 -5.88
CA SER A 82 -4.30 -20.93 -6.58
C SER A 82 -5.75 -21.17 -7.02
N LYS A 83 -6.01 -22.32 -7.65
CA LYS A 83 -7.39 -22.74 -7.94
C LYS A 83 -8.17 -23.10 -6.68
N GLU A 84 -7.48 -23.39 -5.58
CA GLU A 84 -8.07 -23.98 -4.38
C GLU A 84 -8.06 -23.01 -3.20
N ASN A 85 -7.09 -22.12 -3.13
CA ASN A 85 -6.90 -21.22 -2.00
C ASN A 85 -6.28 -19.87 -2.39
N THR A 86 -6.42 -18.91 -1.49
CA THR A 86 -5.74 -17.61 -1.55
C THR A 86 -5.01 -17.36 -0.24
N ILE A 87 -3.80 -16.82 -0.31
CA ILE A 87 -3.02 -16.49 0.88
C ILE A 87 -2.89 -14.97 0.97
N LEU A 88 -3.37 -14.42 2.08
CA LEU A 88 -3.29 -13.00 2.43
C LEU A 88 -2.39 -12.84 3.64
N LYS A 89 -1.55 -11.82 3.65
CA LYS A 89 -0.86 -11.39 4.87
C LYS A 89 -1.35 -9.99 5.24
N ALA A 90 -1.76 -9.84 6.49
CA ALA A 90 -2.02 -8.56 7.11
C ALA A 90 -0.89 -8.25 8.09
N ILE A 91 -0.46 -6.99 8.14
CA ILE A 91 0.57 -6.54 9.08
C ILE A 91 -0.04 -5.41 9.90
N THR A 92 0.07 -5.52 11.22
CA THR A 92 -0.34 -4.48 12.17
C THR A 92 0.87 -3.99 12.95
N LYS A 93 0.95 -2.68 13.17
CA LYS A 93 1.97 -2.11 14.06
C LYS A 93 1.62 -2.45 15.50
N THR A 94 2.62 -2.82 16.28
CA THR A 94 2.50 -3.17 17.70
C THR A 94 3.35 -2.24 18.55
N GLU A 95 3.41 -2.50 19.87
CA GLU A 95 4.23 -1.71 20.79
C GLU A 95 5.68 -1.60 20.32
N ARG A 96 6.19 -0.37 20.32
CA ARG A 96 7.54 -0.06 19.86
C ARG A 96 8.56 -0.86 20.67
N PHE A 97 9.56 -1.40 20.00
CA PHE A 97 10.75 -1.91 20.66
C PHE A 97 11.57 -0.73 21.19
N ASP A 98 11.79 -0.70 22.50
CA ASP A 98 12.69 0.25 23.15
C ASP A 98 13.49 -0.47 24.23
N ASN A 99 14.78 -0.68 23.96
CA ASN A 99 15.72 -1.30 24.90
C ASN A 99 16.60 -0.26 25.62
N GLY A 100 16.27 1.03 25.51
CA GLY A 100 17.12 2.12 25.96
C GLY A 100 18.38 2.30 25.10
N GLY A 101 19.12 3.39 25.33
CA GLY A 101 20.40 3.65 24.65
C GLY A 101 20.32 4.00 23.16
N GLY A 102 19.15 4.44 22.67
CA GLY A 102 18.96 4.87 21.27
C GLY A 102 18.58 3.75 20.30
N ASN A 103 18.58 2.49 20.73
CA ASN A 103 18.14 1.36 19.92
C ASN A 103 16.64 1.17 20.07
N SER A 104 15.90 1.79 19.15
CA SER A 104 14.45 1.69 19.09
C SER A 104 14.00 1.27 17.70
N GLY A 105 12.90 0.55 17.61
CA GLY A 105 12.35 0.07 16.35
C GLY A 105 10.85 -0.14 16.45
N ASP A 106 10.19 -0.14 15.31
CA ASP A 106 8.77 -0.48 15.24
C ASP A 106 8.64 -2.00 15.21
N ASN A 107 7.78 -2.55 16.05
CA ASN A 107 7.41 -3.96 16.01
C ASN A 107 6.13 -4.13 15.23
N PHE A 108 6.00 -5.25 14.55
CA PHE A 108 4.82 -5.58 13.76
C PHE A 108 4.35 -6.99 14.06
N SER A 109 3.04 -7.17 14.15
CA SER A 109 2.40 -8.47 14.11
C SER A 109 2.01 -8.77 12.66
N ASN A 110 2.41 -9.93 12.17
CA ASN A 110 2.09 -10.41 10.83
C ASN A 110 1.15 -11.58 10.99
N THR A 111 -0.07 -11.45 10.47
CA THR A 111 -1.03 -12.55 10.41
C THR A 111 -1.18 -12.98 8.96
N VAL A 112 -0.91 -14.24 8.67
CA VAL A 112 -1.09 -14.82 7.34
C VAL A 112 -2.30 -15.75 7.38
N PHE A 113 -3.25 -15.48 6.52
CA PHE A 113 -4.52 -16.17 6.39
C PHE A 113 -4.53 -17.00 5.10
N LYS A 114 -4.99 -18.24 5.20
CA LYS A 114 -5.27 -19.10 4.04
C LYS A 114 -6.79 -19.15 3.88
N PHE A 115 -7.29 -18.68 2.75
CA PHE A 115 -8.71 -18.68 2.41
C PHE A 115 -9.01 -19.79 1.41
N ASP A 116 -10.22 -20.34 1.47
CA ASP A 116 -10.80 -21.08 0.35
C ASP A 116 -11.27 -20.11 -0.76
N THR A 117 -11.82 -20.65 -1.84
CA THR A 117 -12.34 -19.85 -2.97
C THR A 117 -13.62 -19.07 -2.65
N PHE A 118 -14.24 -19.29 -1.49
CA PHE A 118 -15.46 -18.62 -1.02
C PHE A 118 -15.19 -17.53 0.02
N GLY A 119 -13.95 -17.36 0.44
CA GLY A 119 -13.55 -16.36 1.44
C GLY A 119 -13.76 -16.85 2.88
N ASN A 120 -13.71 -18.17 3.11
CA ASN A 120 -13.62 -18.73 4.45
C ASN A 120 -12.16 -18.98 4.81
N ILE A 121 -11.79 -18.65 6.04
CA ILE A 121 -10.45 -18.89 6.55
C ILE A 121 -10.29 -20.39 6.81
N LEU A 122 -9.41 -21.04 6.07
CA LEU A 122 -9.05 -22.44 6.25
C LEU A 122 -8.02 -22.61 7.37
N ASP A 123 -7.04 -21.70 7.43
CA ASP A 123 -6.00 -21.75 8.45
C ASP A 123 -5.32 -20.37 8.62
N THR A 124 -4.57 -20.20 9.70
CA THR A 124 -3.84 -18.97 10.03
C THR A 124 -2.51 -19.27 10.72
N ILE A 125 -1.50 -18.44 10.44
CA ILE A 125 -0.24 -18.38 11.19
C ILE A 125 0.11 -16.94 11.55
N ASN A 126 0.68 -16.76 12.73
CA ASN A 126 1.13 -15.46 13.23
C ASN A 126 2.63 -15.48 13.45
N TYR A 127 3.30 -14.38 13.11
CA TYR A 127 4.69 -14.14 13.48
C TYR A 127 4.95 -12.65 13.69
N LYS A 128 6.01 -12.33 14.44
CA LYS A 128 6.39 -10.95 14.73
C LYS A 128 7.62 -10.55 13.92
N THR A 129 7.68 -9.28 13.54
CA THR A 129 8.85 -8.66 12.92
C THR A 129 9.19 -7.37 13.64
N SER A 130 10.41 -6.87 13.43
CA SER A 130 10.84 -5.57 13.94
C SER A 130 11.67 -4.86 12.89
N SER A 131 11.61 -3.52 12.86
CA SER A 131 12.59 -2.71 12.12
C SER A 131 13.94 -2.63 12.84
N SER A 132 14.01 -3.04 14.11
CA SER A 132 15.25 -3.18 14.86
C SER A 132 15.84 -4.58 14.69
N ASN A 133 17.09 -4.66 14.21
CA ASN A 133 17.85 -5.91 14.18
C ASN A 133 18.19 -6.44 15.58
N GLN A 134 18.03 -5.65 16.64
CA GLN A 134 18.26 -6.09 18.02
C GLN A 134 17.02 -6.70 18.68
N SER A 135 15.85 -6.62 18.04
CA SER A 135 14.63 -7.19 18.62
C SER A 135 14.74 -8.70 18.81
N GLU A 136 14.18 -9.22 19.89
CA GLU A 136 14.04 -10.65 20.16
C GLU A 136 13.36 -11.42 19.01
N PHE A 137 12.55 -10.75 18.17
CA PHE A 137 11.88 -11.35 17.02
C PHE A 137 12.83 -11.69 15.87
N GLY A 138 14.03 -11.11 15.85
CA GLY A 138 15.01 -11.27 14.77
C GLY A 138 14.51 -10.72 13.43
N ASN A 139 15.17 -11.12 12.35
CA ASN A 139 14.79 -10.74 10.98
C ASN A 139 13.89 -11.81 10.34
N THR A 140 12.58 -11.72 10.59
CA THR A 140 11.59 -12.58 9.93
C THR A 140 11.07 -11.95 8.65
N VAL A 141 11.09 -12.70 7.54
CA VAL A 141 10.60 -12.29 6.23
C VAL A 141 9.75 -13.39 5.62
N LEU A 142 8.88 -13.04 4.68
CA LEU A 142 8.18 -14.01 3.85
C LEU A 142 8.90 -14.11 2.50
N LEU A 143 9.56 -15.23 2.24
CA LEU A 143 10.36 -15.47 1.04
C LEU A 143 9.95 -16.76 0.38
N ASN A 144 9.69 -16.72 -0.94
CA ASN A 144 9.27 -17.89 -1.69
C ASN A 144 8.13 -18.67 -0.99
N LYS A 145 7.12 -17.94 -0.49
CA LYS A 145 5.99 -18.51 0.27
C LYS A 145 6.41 -19.30 1.53
N GLN A 146 7.55 -18.96 2.13
CA GLN A 146 8.02 -19.53 3.39
C GLN A 146 8.33 -18.41 4.38
N ILE A 147 8.02 -18.62 5.65
CA ILE A 147 8.33 -17.65 6.72
C ILE A 147 9.74 -17.97 7.19
N VAL A 148 10.69 -17.07 6.97
CA VAL A 148 12.12 -17.28 7.16
C VAL A 148 12.63 -16.29 8.19
N ASN A 149 13.19 -16.79 9.30
CA ASN A 149 13.87 -15.96 10.29
C ASN A 149 15.38 -16.12 10.14
N LYS A 150 16.01 -15.10 9.53
CA LYS A 150 17.43 -15.11 9.19
C LYS A 150 18.34 -15.03 10.41
N GLU A 151 17.87 -14.45 11.52
CA GLU A 151 18.68 -14.27 12.72
C GLU A 151 18.48 -15.36 13.77
N LEU A 152 17.26 -15.91 13.87
CA LEU A 152 16.95 -17.06 14.74
C LEU A 152 17.13 -18.41 14.02
N LEU A 153 17.61 -18.38 12.78
CA LEU A 153 18.06 -19.53 12.00
C LEU A 153 17.01 -20.62 11.73
N TYR A 154 15.76 -20.23 11.49
CA TYR A 154 14.68 -21.17 11.17
C TYR A 154 13.82 -20.70 10.00
N TYR A 155 13.06 -21.62 9.43
CA TYR A 155 11.97 -21.33 8.49
C TYR A 155 10.74 -22.18 8.77
N GLN A 156 9.59 -21.77 8.23
CA GLN A 156 8.32 -22.50 8.28
C GLN A 156 7.72 -22.54 6.88
N THR A 157 7.18 -23.70 6.50
CA THR A 157 6.65 -23.97 5.15
C THR A 157 5.12 -23.83 5.07
N TRP A 158 4.47 -23.43 6.17
CA TRP A 158 3.03 -23.29 6.30
C TRP A 158 2.29 -22.69 5.10
N PRO A 159 2.75 -21.60 4.45
CA PRO A 159 2.02 -21.08 3.30
C PRO A 159 1.91 -22.12 2.18
N THR A 160 2.97 -22.90 1.95
CA THR A 160 3.03 -23.95 0.90
C THR A 160 2.36 -25.28 1.27
N ASP A 161 2.55 -25.79 2.50
CA ASP A 161 2.15 -27.16 2.86
C ASP A 161 1.29 -27.25 4.14
N GLY A 162 1.03 -26.13 4.81
CA GLY A 162 0.31 -26.09 6.08
C GLY A 162 1.15 -26.50 7.30
N ASP A 163 2.44 -26.80 7.13
CA ASP A 163 3.32 -27.17 8.24
C ASP A 163 3.80 -25.92 9.01
N LYS A 164 3.36 -25.82 10.26
CA LYS A 164 3.72 -24.73 11.19
C LYS A 164 5.01 -25.01 11.97
N VAL A 165 5.63 -26.17 11.81
CA VAL A 165 6.85 -26.51 12.56
C VAL A 165 8.02 -25.66 12.06
N LYS A 166 8.76 -25.09 13.01
CA LYS A 166 10.02 -24.39 12.71
C LYS A 166 11.07 -25.43 12.33
N LYS A 167 11.66 -25.26 11.16
CA LYS A 167 12.72 -26.10 10.61
C LYS A 167 14.02 -25.32 10.65
N ASP A 168 15.07 -25.96 11.16
CA ASP A 168 16.40 -25.37 11.15
C ASP A 168 16.95 -25.30 9.72
N PHE A 169 17.78 -24.29 9.49
CA PHE A 169 18.58 -24.23 8.26
C PHE A 169 19.59 -25.37 8.21
N ILE A 170 19.84 -25.91 7.01
CA ILE A 170 20.83 -26.96 6.81
C ILE A 170 22.23 -26.32 6.82
N PRO A 171 23.07 -26.63 7.81
CA PRO A 171 24.39 -26.01 7.90
C PRO A 171 25.39 -26.67 6.94
N LEU A 172 26.16 -25.85 6.24
CA LEU A 172 27.29 -26.26 5.41
C LEU A 172 28.56 -25.57 5.91
N ASN A 173 29.63 -26.36 6.13
CA ASN A 173 30.92 -25.86 6.64
C ASN A 173 30.82 -25.16 8.02
N LYS A 174 29.88 -25.56 8.89
CA LYS A 174 29.73 -24.97 10.23
C LYS A 174 30.95 -25.23 11.13
N ASP A 175 31.66 -26.32 10.88
CA ASP A 175 32.92 -26.68 11.55
C ASP A 175 34.14 -25.93 10.99
N PHE A 176 33.98 -25.20 9.89
CA PHE A 176 35.04 -24.49 9.17
C PHE A 176 36.16 -25.42 8.67
N SER A 177 35.80 -26.64 8.29
CA SER A 177 36.74 -27.62 7.72
C SER A 177 37.14 -27.31 6.28
N TRP A 178 36.29 -26.58 5.53
CA TRP A 178 36.57 -26.24 4.13
C TRP A 178 37.50 -25.04 4.04
N ASN A 179 38.44 -25.13 3.10
CA ASN A 179 39.31 -24.01 2.75
C ASN A 179 38.62 -23.03 1.77
N THR A 180 39.27 -21.88 1.52
CA THR A 180 38.72 -20.83 0.66
C THR A 180 38.40 -21.30 -0.76
N GLU A 181 39.22 -22.17 -1.35
CA GLU A 181 39.01 -22.69 -2.71
C GLU A 181 37.79 -23.60 -2.77
N GLU A 182 37.63 -24.48 -1.78
CA GLU A 182 36.46 -25.37 -1.66
C GLU A 182 35.16 -24.58 -1.51
N ILE A 183 35.16 -23.56 -0.64
CA ILE A 183 34.01 -22.65 -0.44
C ILE A 183 33.68 -21.92 -1.74
N SER A 184 34.67 -21.32 -2.40
CA SER A 184 34.48 -20.60 -3.67
C SER A 184 33.95 -21.51 -4.77
N LYS A 185 34.50 -22.73 -4.90
CA LYS A 185 34.07 -23.72 -5.88
C LYS A 185 32.62 -24.14 -5.64
N TYR A 186 32.24 -24.42 -4.39
CA TYR A 186 30.86 -24.78 -4.05
C TYR A 186 29.89 -23.61 -4.31
N TYR A 187 30.29 -22.39 -3.93
CA TYR A 187 29.49 -21.19 -4.18
C TYR A 187 29.22 -20.97 -5.67
N TYR A 188 30.25 -20.92 -6.51
CA TYR A 188 30.08 -20.60 -7.93
C TYR A 188 29.49 -21.75 -8.76
N ASN A 189 29.79 -23.01 -8.41
CA ASN A 189 29.35 -24.17 -9.21
C ASN A 189 28.02 -24.77 -8.73
N THR A 190 27.64 -24.57 -7.48
CA THR A 190 26.44 -25.19 -6.90
C THR A 190 25.41 -24.15 -6.48
N ILE A 191 25.79 -23.14 -5.70
CA ILE A 191 24.82 -22.18 -5.15
C ILE A 191 24.33 -21.23 -6.26
N VAL A 192 25.25 -20.49 -6.89
CA VAL A 192 24.90 -19.44 -7.87
C VAL A 192 23.98 -19.91 -9.00
N PRO A 193 24.24 -21.05 -9.69
CA PRO A 193 23.43 -21.47 -10.83
C PRO A 193 22.09 -22.12 -10.45
N ASN A 194 21.96 -22.66 -9.24
CA ASN A 194 20.78 -23.48 -8.87
C ASN A 194 19.88 -22.83 -7.80
N SER A 195 20.38 -21.83 -7.07
CA SER A 195 19.61 -21.20 -6.01
C SER A 195 18.55 -20.23 -6.55
N ALA A 196 17.33 -20.36 -6.03
CA ALA A 196 16.23 -19.44 -6.31
C ALA A 196 16.38 -18.12 -5.53
N TYR A 197 17.09 -18.16 -4.41
CA TYR A 197 17.39 -17.02 -3.57
C TYR A 197 18.76 -17.21 -2.94
N LEU A 198 19.51 -16.12 -2.81
CA LEU A 198 20.75 -16.11 -2.06
C LEU A 198 21.00 -14.72 -1.48
N GLU A 199 21.51 -14.68 -0.26
CA GLU A 199 21.78 -13.45 0.47
C GLU A 199 22.99 -13.61 1.37
N HIS A 200 23.73 -12.51 1.53
CA HIS A 200 24.80 -12.40 2.50
C HIS A 200 24.24 -11.94 3.85
N PHE A 201 24.63 -12.62 4.93
CA PHE A 201 24.34 -12.12 6.28
C PHE A 201 25.42 -12.56 7.28
N SER A 202 25.37 -11.96 8.47
CA SER A 202 26.23 -12.32 9.60
C SER A 202 25.44 -13.12 10.63
N VAL A 203 25.89 -14.33 10.98
CA VAL A 203 25.25 -15.20 11.99
C VAL A 203 25.57 -14.74 13.42
N TRP A 204 25.29 -13.47 13.74
CA TRP A 204 25.73 -12.83 14.99
C TRP A 204 25.05 -13.35 16.26
N ARG A 205 23.86 -13.96 16.13
CA ARG A 205 23.13 -14.61 17.24
C ARG A 205 23.60 -16.02 17.55
N ASP A 206 24.32 -16.68 16.63
CA ASP A 206 24.92 -17.99 16.91
C ASP A 206 26.22 -17.79 17.71
N SER A 207 26.11 -17.89 19.03
CA SER A 207 27.26 -17.73 19.95
C SER A 207 28.30 -18.85 19.82
N THR A 208 27.96 -19.97 19.17
CA THR A 208 28.91 -21.06 18.91
C THR A 208 29.92 -20.69 17.81
N ILE A 209 29.63 -19.65 17.02
CA ILE A 209 30.47 -19.19 15.92
C ILE A 209 31.30 -17.97 16.34
N HIS A 210 32.63 -18.11 16.24
CA HIS A 210 33.58 -17.04 16.50
C HIS A 210 33.33 -15.83 15.58
N TYR A 211 33.42 -14.61 16.12
CA TYR A 211 32.97 -13.39 15.44
C TYR A 211 33.61 -13.14 14.07
N THR A 212 34.87 -13.55 13.88
CA THR A 212 35.61 -13.43 12.62
C THR A 212 35.11 -14.37 11.52
N LYS A 213 34.33 -15.40 11.87
CA LYS A 213 33.84 -16.42 10.93
C LYS A 213 32.33 -16.38 10.70
N ARG A 214 31.68 -15.29 11.11
CA ARG A 214 30.21 -15.15 11.05
C ARG A 214 29.67 -14.80 9.67
N GLN A 215 30.53 -14.38 8.74
CA GLN A 215 30.12 -14.09 7.37
C GLN A 215 29.61 -15.37 6.72
N SER A 216 28.35 -15.35 6.30
CA SER A 216 27.64 -16.53 5.81
C SER A 216 26.76 -16.18 4.62
N VAL A 217 26.40 -17.22 3.86
CA VAL A 217 25.44 -17.12 2.76
C VAL A 217 24.21 -17.93 3.11
N LEU A 218 23.05 -17.28 3.15
CA LEU A 218 21.75 -17.93 3.22
C LEU A 218 21.27 -18.17 1.80
N PHE A 219 20.83 -19.37 1.47
CA PHE A 219 20.29 -19.65 0.14
C PHE A 219 19.21 -20.72 0.14
N LEU A 220 18.37 -20.68 -0.89
CA LEU A 220 17.25 -21.59 -1.10
C LEU A 220 17.54 -22.52 -2.29
N LEU A 221 17.52 -23.83 -2.03
CA LEU A 221 17.70 -24.88 -3.03
C LEU A 221 16.71 -26.02 -2.74
N ASP A 222 15.99 -26.49 -3.76
CA ASP A 222 15.01 -27.58 -3.65
C ASP A 222 13.99 -27.39 -2.49
N ASN A 223 13.47 -26.17 -2.35
CA ASN A 223 12.57 -25.74 -1.27
C ASN A 223 13.11 -25.89 0.16
N LYS A 224 14.42 -26.05 0.32
CA LYS A 224 15.12 -26.10 1.61
C LYS A 224 16.10 -24.96 1.75
N TRP A 225 16.21 -24.43 2.97
CA TRP A 225 17.14 -23.36 3.29
C TRP A 225 18.45 -23.91 3.84
N TYR A 226 19.54 -23.36 3.33
CA TYR A 226 20.91 -23.72 3.69
C TYR A 226 21.68 -22.49 4.15
N ILE A 227 22.65 -22.71 5.02
CA ILE A 227 23.65 -21.69 5.37
C ILE A 227 25.04 -22.23 5.05
N LEU A 228 25.78 -21.52 4.20
CA LEU A 228 27.21 -21.72 4.02
C LEU A 228 27.97 -20.77 4.95
N TYR A 229 28.69 -21.34 5.92
CA TYR A 229 29.46 -20.58 6.91
C TYR A 229 30.89 -20.28 6.43
N GLY A 230 31.43 -19.14 6.89
CA GLY A 230 32.85 -18.80 6.73
C GLY A 230 33.21 -18.26 5.34
N VAL A 231 32.30 -17.58 4.66
CA VAL A 231 32.56 -17.06 3.31
C VAL A 231 33.50 -15.85 3.31
N SER A 232 34.23 -15.67 2.21
CA SER A 232 35.15 -14.56 2.03
C SER A 232 34.43 -13.23 1.73
N ASN A 233 35.16 -12.12 1.85
CA ASN A 233 34.66 -10.79 1.46
C ASN A 233 34.35 -10.72 -0.05
N GLU A 234 35.09 -11.45 -0.88
CA GLU A 234 34.86 -11.49 -2.34
C GLU A 234 33.47 -12.06 -2.66
N ILE A 235 33.11 -13.20 -2.05
CA ILE A 235 31.78 -13.80 -2.20
C ILE A 235 30.72 -12.83 -1.64
N THR A 236 30.97 -12.24 -0.48
CA THR A 236 30.07 -11.27 0.15
C THR A 236 29.74 -10.10 -0.79
N ASP A 237 30.76 -9.52 -1.42
CA ASP A 237 30.58 -8.38 -2.32
C ASP A 237 29.89 -8.76 -3.64
N ALA A 238 30.15 -9.97 -4.15
CA ALA A 238 29.42 -10.52 -5.30
C ALA A 238 27.92 -10.66 -5.00
N ILE A 239 27.56 -11.10 -3.80
CA ILE A 239 26.16 -11.27 -3.39
C ILE A 239 25.47 -9.94 -3.19
N ARG A 240 26.12 -8.97 -2.52
CA ARG A 240 25.53 -7.64 -2.29
C ARG A 240 25.09 -6.96 -3.58
N LYS A 241 25.86 -7.12 -4.66
CA LYS A 241 25.48 -6.60 -5.99
C LYS A 241 24.20 -7.25 -6.54
N ARG A 242 23.89 -8.50 -6.17
CA ARG A 242 22.67 -9.22 -6.56
C ARG A 242 21.50 -8.96 -5.61
N SER A 243 21.75 -8.85 -4.31
CA SER A 243 20.74 -8.80 -3.23
C SER A 243 19.94 -7.51 -3.17
N VAL A 244 20.48 -6.37 -3.64
CA VAL A 244 19.78 -5.06 -3.55
C VAL A 244 18.46 -5.04 -4.34
N ASP A 245 18.39 -5.79 -5.44
CA ASP A 245 17.18 -5.84 -6.27
C ASP A 245 16.14 -6.82 -5.73
N ASP A 246 16.58 -7.90 -5.09
CA ASP A 246 15.69 -8.91 -4.50
C ASP A 246 14.98 -8.35 -3.24
N ASP A 247 15.71 -7.64 -2.38
CA ASP A 247 15.16 -7.05 -1.15
C ASP A 247 14.05 -6.00 -1.41
N LYS A 248 14.15 -5.26 -2.51
CA LYS A 248 13.10 -4.32 -2.93
C LYS A 248 11.83 -5.04 -3.38
N LYS A 249 11.96 -6.15 -4.10
CA LYS A 249 10.79 -6.95 -4.51
C LYS A 249 10.09 -7.53 -3.28
N ILE A 250 10.83 -8.12 -2.35
CA ILE A 250 10.26 -8.79 -1.16
C ILE A 250 9.42 -7.85 -0.28
N LYS A 251 9.85 -6.59 -0.12
CA LYS A 251 9.17 -5.63 0.76
C LYS A 251 7.89 -5.03 0.18
N TYR A 252 7.81 -4.87 -1.14
CA TYR A 252 6.75 -4.10 -1.80
C TYR A 252 5.94 -4.91 -2.82
N GLU A 253 6.27 -6.19 -3.04
CA GLU A 253 5.51 -7.04 -3.96
C GLU A 253 4.09 -7.31 -3.43
N ASN A 254 3.12 -7.18 -4.34
CA ASN A 254 1.69 -7.46 -4.13
C ASN A 254 1.05 -6.70 -2.95
N LEU A 255 1.50 -5.47 -2.68
CA LEU A 255 0.80 -4.57 -1.78
C LEU A 255 -0.61 -4.31 -2.30
N PHE A 256 -1.59 -4.52 -1.44
CA PHE A 256 -3.01 -4.38 -1.78
C PHE A 256 -3.35 -2.97 -2.30
N THR A 257 -2.70 -1.94 -1.76
CA THR A 257 -2.84 -0.53 -2.19
C THR A 257 -2.36 -0.26 -3.60
N ASP A 258 -1.44 -1.08 -4.10
CA ASP A 258 -0.78 -0.85 -5.38
C ASP A 258 -1.45 -1.63 -6.52
N ILE A 259 -2.56 -2.32 -6.23
CA ILE A 259 -3.30 -3.11 -7.23
C ILE A 259 -4.35 -2.19 -7.89
N PRO A 260 -4.11 -1.71 -9.12
CA PRO A 260 -5.09 -0.90 -9.82
C PRO A 260 -6.34 -1.74 -10.12
N SER A 261 -7.51 -1.18 -9.81
CA SER A 261 -8.77 -1.88 -10.03
C SER A 261 -9.68 -1.12 -11.00
N LYS A 262 -9.99 -1.78 -12.12
CA LYS A 262 -11.03 -1.32 -13.06
C LYS A 262 -12.45 -1.39 -12.47
N ASN A 263 -12.61 -2.06 -11.33
CA ASN A 263 -13.90 -2.23 -10.67
C ASN A 263 -14.30 -0.99 -9.88
N ILE A 264 -13.37 -0.05 -9.63
CA ILE A 264 -13.65 1.21 -8.95
C ILE A 264 -13.86 2.30 -10.02
N VAL A 265 -15.09 2.80 -10.12
CA VAL A 265 -15.50 3.79 -11.10
C VAL A 265 -15.89 5.08 -10.37
N PHE A 266 -15.09 6.13 -10.56
CA PHE A 266 -15.42 7.45 -10.05
C PHE A 266 -16.66 8.00 -10.74
N LYS A 267 -17.53 8.66 -9.98
CA LYS A 267 -18.75 9.29 -10.50
C LYS A 267 -18.76 10.78 -10.29
N TYR A 268 -18.42 11.22 -9.08
CA TYR A 268 -18.58 12.61 -8.71
C TYR A 268 -17.67 13.00 -7.55
N PHE A 269 -17.27 14.27 -7.53
CA PHE A 269 -16.56 14.88 -6.40
C PHE A 269 -17.32 16.12 -5.96
N HIS A 270 -17.88 16.06 -4.76
CA HIS A 270 -18.59 17.18 -4.16
C HIS A 270 -17.59 18.11 -3.48
N LYS A 271 -17.27 19.22 -4.15
CA LYS A 271 -16.40 20.27 -3.64
C LYS A 271 -17.07 21.01 -2.48
N LEU A 272 -16.49 20.94 -1.28
CA LEU A 272 -17.03 21.58 -0.07
C LEU A 272 -16.28 22.86 0.29
N GLU A 273 -14.95 22.81 0.25
CA GLU A 273 -14.08 23.90 0.68
C GLU A 273 -12.84 24.01 -0.22
N TYR A 274 -12.48 25.24 -0.58
CA TYR A 274 -11.23 25.53 -1.27
C TYR A 274 -10.18 25.99 -0.27
N CYS A 275 -9.08 25.25 -0.19
CA CYS A 275 -8.05 25.46 0.81
C CYS A 275 -6.71 25.80 0.15
N SER A 276 -5.82 26.37 0.95
CA SER A 276 -4.42 26.58 0.57
C SER A 276 -3.53 26.20 1.74
N ASN A 277 -2.34 25.68 1.42
CA ASN A 277 -1.32 25.40 2.43
C ASN A 277 0.05 25.82 1.89
N MET A 278 0.92 26.28 2.78
CA MET A 278 2.27 26.67 2.43
C MET A 278 3.20 25.48 2.66
N ALA A 279 3.76 24.93 1.59
CA ALA A 279 4.83 23.96 1.70
C ALA A 279 6.08 24.66 2.28
N GLY A 280 6.62 24.10 3.36
CA GLY A 280 7.81 24.61 4.01
C GLY A 280 9.03 24.59 3.09
N LYS A 281 9.99 25.48 3.35
CA LYS A 281 11.27 25.51 2.62
C LYS A 281 12.05 24.21 2.88
N THR A 282 12.37 23.47 1.83
CA THR A 282 13.35 22.35 1.92
C THR A 282 14.73 22.85 1.53
N GLN A 283 15.78 22.04 1.70
CA GLN A 283 17.13 22.40 1.24
C GLN A 283 17.20 22.67 -0.27
N SER A 284 16.24 22.17 -1.05
CA SER A 284 16.26 22.20 -2.51
C SER A 284 15.20 23.12 -3.13
N ASN A 285 14.15 23.50 -2.39
CA ASN A 285 13.02 24.27 -2.93
C ASN A 285 12.65 25.47 -2.04
N SER A 286 12.37 26.61 -2.69
CA SER A 286 11.71 27.75 -2.07
C SER A 286 10.32 27.37 -1.57
N PRO A 287 9.81 28.01 -0.51
CA PRO A 287 8.43 27.78 -0.07
C PRO A 287 7.48 28.15 -1.20
N TYR A 288 6.44 27.35 -1.37
CA TYR A 288 5.37 27.60 -2.33
C TYR A 288 4.02 27.32 -1.68
N THR A 289 3.03 28.10 -2.04
CA THR A 289 1.64 27.84 -1.67
C THR A 289 1.04 26.90 -2.70
N TYR A 290 0.46 25.80 -2.25
CA TYR A 290 -0.37 24.95 -3.08
C TYR A 290 -1.82 25.08 -2.65
N TYR A 291 -2.71 24.93 -3.61
CA TYR A 291 -4.15 25.01 -3.42
C TYR A 291 -4.76 23.64 -3.63
N TYR A 292 -5.87 23.36 -2.97
CA TYR A 292 -6.56 22.08 -3.08
C TYR A 292 -8.03 22.24 -2.72
N TRP A 293 -8.86 21.33 -3.22
CA TRP A 293 -10.25 21.21 -2.82
C TRP A 293 -10.40 20.13 -1.77
N ASN A 294 -11.05 20.45 -0.65
CA ASN A 294 -11.61 19.47 0.26
C ASN A 294 -13.05 19.16 -0.15
N GLY A 295 -13.39 17.88 -0.14
CA GLY A 295 -14.69 17.43 -0.55
C GLY A 295 -14.92 15.94 -0.36
N ASN A 296 -16.04 15.47 -0.89
CA ASN A 296 -16.43 14.07 -0.81
C ASN A 296 -16.39 13.43 -2.20
N ALA A 297 -15.81 12.24 -2.31
CA ALA A 297 -15.80 11.46 -3.55
C ALA A 297 -16.93 10.43 -3.56
N TYR A 298 -17.54 10.21 -4.72
CA TYR A 298 -18.62 9.25 -4.93
C TYR A 298 -18.18 8.27 -6.01
N LEU A 299 -18.17 6.98 -5.66
CA LEU A 299 -17.60 5.91 -6.48
C LEU A 299 -18.57 4.73 -6.55
N ASP A 300 -18.64 4.11 -7.72
CA ASP A 300 -19.22 2.78 -7.91
C ASP A 300 -18.13 1.74 -7.76
N ILE A 301 -18.40 0.67 -7.02
CA ILE A 301 -17.54 -0.50 -6.94
C ILE A 301 -18.30 -1.71 -7.46
N ILE A 302 -17.82 -2.24 -8.57
CA ILE A 302 -18.52 -3.30 -9.32
C ILE A 302 -17.99 -4.66 -8.88
N PHE A 303 -18.86 -5.53 -8.38
CA PHE A 303 -18.51 -6.90 -8.03
C PHE A 303 -19.57 -7.88 -8.55
N ASN A 304 -19.15 -8.84 -9.39
CA ASN A 304 -20.03 -9.84 -10.00
C ASN A 304 -21.31 -9.27 -10.63
N GLY A 305 -21.21 -8.10 -11.27
CA GLY A 305 -22.32 -7.42 -11.95
C GLY A 305 -23.22 -6.61 -11.02
N GLU A 306 -23.00 -6.64 -9.71
CA GLU A 306 -23.65 -5.75 -8.75
C GLU A 306 -22.78 -4.50 -8.50
N THR A 307 -23.43 -3.39 -8.16
CA THR A 307 -22.78 -2.09 -7.95
C THR A 307 -22.96 -1.64 -6.51
N LEU A 308 -21.85 -1.45 -5.81
CA LEU A 308 -21.79 -0.82 -4.51
C LEU A 308 -21.55 0.68 -4.68
N LYS A 309 -22.47 1.50 -4.17
CA LYS A 309 -22.37 2.97 -4.21
C LYS A 309 -21.71 3.50 -2.95
N VAL A 310 -20.46 3.95 -3.07
CA VAL A 310 -19.62 4.33 -1.92
C VAL A 310 -19.30 5.82 -1.95
N LYS A 311 -19.51 6.47 -0.79
CA LYS A 311 -19.08 7.82 -0.49
C LYS A 311 -17.77 7.76 0.30
N GLN A 312 -16.81 8.59 -0.08
CA GLN A 312 -15.63 8.89 0.73
C GLN A 312 -15.68 10.33 1.18
N GLU A 313 -15.49 10.54 2.48
CA GLU A 313 -15.43 11.85 3.09
C GLU A 313 -13.98 12.34 3.21
N ASP A 314 -13.80 13.65 3.39
CA ASP A 314 -12.52 14.29 3.71
C ASP A 314 -11.39 14.03 2.71
N ILE A 315 -11.72 14.06 1.42
CA ILE A 315 -10.74 13.92 0.34
C ILE A 315 -10.21 15.29 -0.07
N SER A 316 -8.89 15.44 0.01
CA SER A 316 -8.15 16.58 -0.55
C SER A 316 -7.67 16.26 -1.96
N LEU A 317 -8.05 17.09 -2.93
CA LEU A 317 -7.60 17.01 -4.31
C LEU A 317 -6.75 18.23 -4.65
N ASP A 318 -5.47 17.97 -4.95
CA ASP A 318 -4.51 19.01 -5.26
C ASP A 318 -4.86 19.76 -6.55
N ASP A 319 -4.84 21.09 -6.45
CA ASP A 319 -5.05 22.03 -7.56
C ASP A 319 -3.71 22.70 -7.91
N TYR A 320 -2.81 21.89 -8.52
CA TYR A 320 -1.44 22.29 -8.82
C TYR A 320 -1.31 23.42 -9.86
N ASP A 321 -2.40 23.83 -10.51
CA ASP A 321 -2.35 24.76 -11.65
C ASP A 321 -2.88 26.14 -11.23
N THR A 322 -1.97 26.93 -10.66
CA THR A 322 -2.25 28.19 -9.94
C THR A 322 -2.72 29.36 -10.83
N LYS A 323 -3.44 29.14 -11.94
CA LYS A 323 -3.82 30.24 -12.84
C LYS A 323 -5.22 30.28 -13.43
N GLU A 324 -6.12 29.34 -13.16
CA GLU A 324 -7.58 29.57 -13.31
C GLU A 324 -8.35 28.31 -12.87
N PRO A 325 -9.08 28.33 -11.75
CA PRO A 325 -9.83 27.17 -11.29
C PRO A 325 -11.31 27.33 -11.61
N SER A 326 -11.85 26.54 -12.54
CA SER A 326 -13.30 26.37 -12.66
C SER A 326 -13.75 25.15 -11.87
N ILE A 327 -14.86 25.28 -11.14
CA ILE A 327 -15.60 24.12 -10.58
C ILE A 327 -16.11 23.15 -11.65
N TYR A 328 -16.02 23.51 -12.94
CA TYR A 328 -16.42 22.73 -14.11
C TYR A 328 -15.28 22.55 -15.12
N ASP A 329 -14.08 22.16 -14.67
CA ASP A 329 -12.98 21.93 -15.60
C ASP A 329 -13.33 20.80 -16.59
N LYS A 330 -13.61 21.22 -17.84
CA LYS A 330 -13.85 20.36 -19.00
C LYS A 330 -12.55 19.88 -19.64
N ILE A 331 -11.39 20.23 -19.07
CA ILE A 331 -10.10 19.70 -19.52
C ILE A 331 -10.03 18.27 -19.00
N GLU A 332 -10.30 17.33 -19.90
CA GLU A 332 -10.36 15.89 -19.66
C GLU A 332 -9.16 15.38 -18.82
N ASP A 333 -7.96 15.91 -19.05
CA ASP A 333 -6.74 15.52 -18.34
C ASP A 333 -6.76 15.89 -16.85
N LYS A 334 -7.36 17.03 -16.46
CA LYS A 334 -7.48 17.44 -15.05
C LYS A 334 -8.54 16.61 -14.33
N ARG A 335 -9.64 16.27 -15.02
CA ARG A 335 -10.64 15.32 -14.53
C ARG A 335 -10.02 13.94 -14.31
N ILE A 336 -9.27 13.40 -15.28
CA ILE A 336 -8.59 12.10 -15.17
C ILE A 336 -7.63 12.09 -13.97
N LYS A 337 -6.89 13.18 -13.73
CA LYS A 337 -6.00 13.27 -12.57
C LYS A 337 -6.79 13.25 -11.24
N MET A 338 -7.84 14.06 -11.11
CA MET A 338 -8.73 14.04 -9.94
C MET A 338 -9.35 12.65 -9.72
N GLU A 339 -9.82 12.01 -10.79
CA GLU A 339 -10.35 10.64 -10.73
C GLU A 339 -9.29 9.64 -10.28
N THR A 340 -8.07 9.77 -10.77
CA THR A 340 -6.95 8.89 -10.41
C THR A 340 -6.61 9.06 -8.93
N ASP A 341 -6.53 10.30 -8.43
CA ASP A 341 -6.19 10.57 -7.04
C ASP A 341 -7.30 10.15 -6.07
N ALA A 342 -8.57 10.31 -6.45
CA ALA A 342 -9.70 9.76 -5.69
C ALA A 342 -9.68 8.21 -5.69
N LYS A 343 -9.38 7.57 -6.83
CA LYS A 343 -9.30 6.10 -6.94
C LYS A 343 -8.15 5.50 -6.13
N LYS A 344 -7.00 6.20 -6.00
CA LYS A 344 -5.83 5.74 -5.21
C LYS A 344 -6.14 5.50 -3.73
N LYS A 345 -7.21 6.11 -3.20
CA LYS A 345 -7.63 5.94 -1.81
C LYS A 345 -8.39 4.65 -1.56
N TYR A 346 -8.93 4.04 -2.62
CA TYR A 346 -9.56 2.74 -2.55
C TYR A 346 -8.63 1.66 -3.05
N SER A 347 -8.74 0.50 -2.44
CA SER A 347 -8.07 -0.71 -2.90
C SER A 347 -9.12 -1.78 -3.08
N PHE A 348 -9.12 -2.43 -4.23
CA PHE A 348 -10.07 -3.49 -4.52
C PHE A 348 -9.35 -4.64 -5.18
N TYR A 349 -9.61 -5.84 -4.69
CA TYR A 349 -9.01 -7.05 -5.19
C TYR A 349 -10.04 -8.15 -5.36
N THR A 350 -10.05 -8.73 -6.55
CA THR A 350 -10.76 -9.98 -6.85
C THR A 350 -10.00 -10.73 -7.94
N HIS A 351 -10.30 -12.01 -8.10
CA HIS A 351 -9.69 -12.86 -9.13
C HIS A 351 -10.74 -13.82 -9.69
N ALA A 352 -10.58 -14.27 -10.94
CA ALA A 352 -11.59 -15.09 -11.64
C ALA A 352 -11.95 -16.40 -10.92
N ASN A 353 -11.02 -16.95 -10.13
CA ASN A 353 -11.22 -18.17 -9.33
C ASN A 353 -11.87 -17.91 -7.97
N LEU A 354 -12.06 -16.65 -7.56
CA LEU A 354 -12.59 -16.29 -6.26
C LEU A 354 -14.07 -15.93 -6.37
N LYS A 355 -14.84 -16.33 -5.35
CA LYS A 355 -16.23 -15.95 -5.15
C LYS A 355 -16.39 -14.84 -4.10
N PHE A 356 -15.28 -14.21 -3.75
CA PHE A 356 -15.18 -13.10 -2.83
C PHE A 356 -14.26 -12.01 -3.40
N ALA A 357 -14.27 -10.85 -2.76
CA ALA A 357 -13.35 -9.75 -3.02
C ALA A 357 -12.91 -9.11 -1.71
N PHE A 358 -11.74 -8.49 -1.73
CA PHE A 358 -11.31 -7.57 -0.68
C PHE A 358 -11.49 -6.14 -1.15
N ILE A 359 -11.91 -5.28 -0.24
CA ILE A 359 -12.06 -3.85 -0.47
C ILE A 359 -11.54 -3.07 0.74
N SER A 360 -10.87 -1.96 0.50
CA SER A 360 -10.56 -0.94 1.51
C SER A 360 -10.93 0.43 0.97
N ASP A 361 -11.44 1.28 1.85
CA ASP A 361 -11.71 2.70 1.64
C ASP A 361 -10.63 3.62 2.24
N ASP A 362 -9.74 3.08 3.08
CA ASP A 362 -8.67 3.81 3.73
C ASP A 362 -7.42 2.96 4.01
N GLU A 363 -6.53 3.47 4.87
CA GLU A 363 -5.29 2.81 5.28
C GLU A 363 -5.47 1.80 6.44
N HIS A 364 -6.69 1.63 6.96
CA HIS A 364 -6.95 1.06 8.28
C HIS A 364 -7.98 -0.07 8.27
N ASN A 365 -8.90 -0.11 7.32
CA ASN A 365 -10.04 -1.02 7.31
C ASN A 365 -10.02 -1.91 6.07
N LEU A 366 -9.84 -3.22 6.26
CA LEU A 366 -9.99 -4.20 5.19
C LEU A 366 -11.33 -4.90 5.33
N TYR A 367 -12.17 -4.82 4.31
CA TYR A 367 -13.45 -5.50 4.24
C TYR A 367 -13.40 -6.68 3.27
N LEU A 368 -14.21 -7.69 3.58
CA LEU A 368 -14.43 -8.87 2.77
C LEU A 368 -15.85 -8.84 2.21
N ILE A 369 -15.95 -8.93 0.89
CA ILE A 369 -17.22 -9.11 0.17
C ILE A 369 -17.32 -10.57 -0.21
N LYS A 370 -18.30 -11.32 0.30
CA LYS A 370 -18.52 -12.73 -0.06
C LYS A 370 -19.99 -13.10 -0.09
N ASN A 371 -20.31 -14.25 -0.69
CA ASN A 371 -21.70 -14.71 -0.78
C ASN A 371 -22.29 -14.91 0.64
N LYS A 372 -23.57 -14.57 0.82
CA LYS A 372 -24.29 -14.81 2.09
C LYS A 372 -24.56 -16.29 2.36
N LYS A 373 -24.57 -17.12 1.31
CA LYS A 373 -24.91 -18.54 1.36
C LYS A 373 -23.70 -19.44 1.51
#